data_AF-A0A8S2MYD6-F1
#
_entry.id   AF-A0A8S2MYD6-F1
#
_cell.length_a   1.000
_cell.length_b   1.000
_cell.length_c   1.000
_cell.angle_alpha   90.00
_cell.angle_beta   90.00
_cell.angle_gamma   90.00
#
_symmetry.space_group_name_H-M   'P 1'
#
loop_
_entity.id
_entity.type
_entity.pdbx_description
1 polymer ?
#
loop_
_entity_poly.entity_id
_entity_poly.type
_entity_poly.pdbx_seq_one_letter_code
_entity_poly.pdbx_strand_id
1 'polypeptide(L)'
;MYGCTCLRDYCEDFFNECNKYVADSLKISTNKPNGIKQVIRMSGLVPINKQNFRLPNISTKNFTNVIMSEFTKHLRDVISSLAEDERNSFRDGMATLICIQLLSQTFKKSNPNPLELFLNASIQPERLEIIKRLLNFIKNIKGDRNIPESIWFELLVLDSSDNLIKTIPMEIVSFEVYLRCAAKVVPALAQHSDFINRLSPHFDDAITQNQFSIDLKNITFLLSFLRNQSSDDANPDLKTIRSIIDSSIPLRNKIKEYMSKLDVTINEFNSIRDIFILSIESSVLFHVNRKEFLLKLLTNDKNLRSVDFYIQWFLAFMTPDKNKPSMFDDDEFKELLKVWTTCVAHRPDLIVKIIKEINVLISAIGDHPCSSHFIEHMVDLCFQL
;
A
#
# COMPACT_ATOMS: atom_id res chain seq x y z
N MET A 1 -35.61 -5.84 -35.36
CA MET A 1 -35.15 -5.55 -33.98
C MET A 1 -36.28 -5.88 -33.03
N TYR A 2 -36.29 -7.09 -32.45
CA TYR A 2 -37.20 -7.44 -31.36
C TYR A 2 -36.37 -7.52 -30.08
N GLY A 3 -36.78 -6.73 -29.09
CA GLY A 3 -36.09 -6.56 -27.82
C GLY A 3 -36.14 -7.83 -26.98
N CYS A 4 -34.98 -8.17 -26.42
CA CYS A 4 -34.75 -9.30 -25.53
C CYS A 4 -35.31 -8.98 -24.12
N THR A 5 -36.63 -9.04 -23.95
CA THR A 5 -37.32 -8.88 -22.66
C THR A 5 -37.52 -10.20 -21.91
N CYS A 6 -37.52 -11.35 -22.58
CA CYS A 6 -37.84 -12.63 -21.95
C CYS A 6 -36.79 -13.13 -20.94
N LEU A 7 -35.52 -12.70 -20.99
CA LEU A 7 -34.47 -13.21 -20.09
C LEU A 7 -34.42 -12.53 -18.72
N ARG A 8 -35.13 -11.41 -18.53
CA ARG A 8 -35.17 -10.70 -17.25
C ARG A 8 -36.05 -11.39 -16.21
N ASP A 9 -37.18 -11.93 -16.65
CA ASP A 9 -38.23 -12.42 -15.75
C ASP A 9 -37.86 -13.78 -15.12
N TYR A 10 -37.15 -14.66 -15.85
CA TYR A 10 -36.79 -16.00 -15.37
C TYR A 10 -35.93 -16.05 -14.10
N CYS A 11 -35.02 -15.09 -13.90
CA CYS A 11 -34.12 -15.12 -12.74
C CYS A 11 -34.85 -14.71 -11.46
N GLU A 12 -35.66 -13.64 -11.54
CA GLU A 12 -36.45 -13.17 -10.41
C GLU A 12 -37.55 -14.17 -10.06
N ASP A 13 -38.22 -14.74 -11.07
CA ASP A 13 -39.23 -15.79 -10.89
C ASP A 13 -38.64 -17.05 -10.27
N PHE A 14 -37.46 -17.49 -10.72
CA PHE A 14 -36.76 -18.62 -10.11
C PHE A 14 -36.50 -18.40 -8.62
N PHE A 15 -35.94 -17.27 -8.22
CA PHE A 15 -35.65 -17.00 -6.81
C PHE A 15 -36.92 -16.77 -5.97
N ASN A 16 -37.98 -16.20 -6.55
CA ASN A 16 -39.29 -16.07 -5.90
C ASN A 16 -39.91 -17.44 -5.61
N GLU A 17 -39.91 -18.32 -6.61
CA GLU A 17 -40.43 -19.69 -6.47
C GLU A 17 -39.57 -20.52 -5.51
N CYS A 18 -38.24 -20.39 -5.58
CA CYS A 18 -37.36 -21.05 -4.62
C CYS A 18 -37.60 -20.54 -3.18
N ASN A 19 -37.82 -19.24 -2.96
CA ASN A 19 -38.18 -18.75 -1.62
C ASN A 19 -39.46 -19.39 -1.08
N LYS A 20 -40.48 -19.53 -1.94
CA LYS A 20 -41.79 -20.07 -1.58
C LYS A 20 -41.74 -21.53 -1.15
N TYR A 21 -40.86 -22.32 -1.77
CA TYR A 21 -40.86 -23.79 -1.57
C TYR A 21 -39.62 -24.33 -0.87
N VAL A 22 -38.45 -23.70 -1.05
CA VAL A 22 -37.16 -24.25 -0.60
C VAL A 22 -36.79 -23.76 0.79
N ALA A 23 -37.00 -22.47 1.09
CA ALA A 23 -36.58 -21.89 2.37
C ALA A 23 -37.30 -22.52 3.59
N ASP A 24 -38.58 -22.86 3.45
CA ASP A 24 -39.34 -23.50 4.53
C ASP A 24 -39.12 -25.02 4.57
N SER A 25 -38.93 -25.67 3.43
CA SER A 25 -38.59 -27.10 3.35
C SER A 25 -37.23 -27.42 3.98
N LEU A 26 -36.26 -26.51 3.86
CA LEU A 26 -34.93 -26.66 4.49
C LEU A 26 -34.97 -26.51 6.02
N LYS A 27 -35.97 -25.81 6.59
CA LYS A 27 -36.12 -25.71 8.05
C LYS A 27 -36.56 -27.05 8.66
N ILE A 28 -37.40 -27.79 7.95
CA ILE A 28 -38.12 -28.99 8.43
C ILE A 28 -37.42 -30.30 8.03
N SER A 29 -36.57 -30.29 7.00
CA SER A 29 -35.88 -31.49 6.50
C SER A 29 -34.88 -32.09 7.49
N THR A 30 -34.87 -33.42 7.59
CA THR A 30 -33.87 -34.21 8.32
C THR A 30 -32.57 -34.42 7.54
N ASN A 31 -32.59 -34.23 6.21
CA ASN A 31 -31.42 -34.34 5.33
C ASN A 31 -31.07 -32.97 4.71
N LYS A 32 -30.79 -31.99 5.57
CA LYS A 32 -30.49 -30.61 5.19
C LYS A 32 -29.27 -30.49 4.26
N PRO A 33 -28.15 -31.20 4.45
CA PRO A 33 -26.98 -31.07 3.59
C PRO A 33 -27.28 -31.39 2.12
N ASN A 34 -28.00 -32.48 1.83
CA ASN A 34 -28.37 -32.82 0.46
C ASN A 34 -29.31 -31.79 -0.16
N GLY A 35 -30.27 -31.27 0.61
CA GLY A 35 -31.16 -30.21 0.15
C GLY A 35 -30.38 -28.94 -0.24
N ILE A 36 -29.49 -28.48 0.64
CA ILE A 36 -28.63 -27.31 0.40
C ILE A 36 -27.76 -27.53 -0.85
N LYS A 37 -27.14 -28.71 -0.99
CA LYS A 37 -26.33 -29.10 -2.15
C LYS A 37 -27.12 -28.94 -3.46
N GLN A 38 -28.33 -29.51 -3.54
CA GLN A 38 -29.13 -29.44 -4.76
C GLN A 38 -29.55 -28.01 -5.09
N VAL A 39 -29.88 -27.21 -4.08
CA VAL A 39 -30.29 -25.81 -4.26
C VAL A 39 -29.15 -24.94 -4.79
N ILE A 40 -27.93 -25.14 -4.27
CA ILE A 40 -26.73 -24.47 -4.78
C ILE A 40 -26.53 -24.85 -6.25
N ARG A 41 -26.56 -26.14 -6.59
CA ARG A 41 -26.41 -26.61 -7.97
C ARG A 41 -27.44 -26.01 -8.91
N MET A 42 -28.72 -26.00 -8.51
CA MET A 42 -29.80 -25.40 -9.29
C MET A 42 -29.54 -23.91 -9.56
N SER A 43 -29.03 -23.19 -8.56
CA SER A 43 -28.66 -21.77 -8.72
C SER A 43 -27.58 -21.57 -9.79
N GLY A 44 -26.70 -22.55 -9.98
CA GLY A 44 -25.67 -22.54 -11.02
C GLY A 44 -26.17 -22.83 -12.43
N LEU A 45 -27.39 -23.36 -12.56
CA LEU A 45 -28.03 -23.64 -13.85
C LEU A 45 -28.89 -22.47 -14.35
N VAL A 46 -29.10 -21.45 -13.51
CA VAL A 46 -29.93 -20.29 -13.86
C VAL A 46 -29.20 -19.44 -14.92
N PRO A 47 -29.79 -19.20 -16.10
CA PRO A 47 -29.18 -18.37 -17.12
C PRO A 47 -29.22 -16.90 -16.69
N ILE A 48 -28.13 -16.40 -16.10
CA ILE A 48 -28.03 -14.99 -15.71
C ILE A 48 -27.46 -14.17 -16.86
N ASN A 49 -28.26 -13.21 -17.35
CA ASN A 49 -27.77 -12.22 -18.31
C ASN A 49 -26.82 -11.24 -17.59
N LYS A 50 -25.53 -11.53 -17.65
CA LYS A 50 -24.45 -10.76 -17.01
C LYS A 50 -24.45 -9.28 -17.44
N GLN A 51 -24.80 -8.98 -18.70
CA GLN A 51 -24.78 -7.61 -19.23
C GLN A 51 -25.94 -6.72 -18.72
N ASN A 52 -27.04 -7.33 -18.28
CA ASN A 52 -28.25 -6.62 -17.84
C ASN A 52 -28.66 -6.97 -16.41
N PHE A 53 -27.76 -7.61 -15.65
CA PHE A 53 -28.01 -7.99 -14.27
C PHE A 53 -28.24 -6.74 -13.42
N ARG A 54 -29.46 -6.58 -12.90
CA ARG A 54 -29.80 -5.52 -11.94
C ARG A 54 -29.65 -6.09 -10.53
N LEU A 55 -29.34 -5.20 -9.58
CA LEU A 55 -29.20 -5.55 -8.17
C LEU A 55 -30.38 -6.43 -7.71
N PRO A 56 -30.12 -7.46 -6.88
CA PRO A 56 -31.13 -8.43 -6.50
C PRO A 56 -32.32 -7.74 -5.85
N ASN A 57 -33.53 -8.11 -6.27
CA ASN A 57 -34.75 -7.76 -5.55
C ASN A 57 -34.70 -8.38 -4.13
N ILE A 58 -35.56 -7.88 -3.23
CA ILE A 58 -35.55 -8.30 -1.81
C ILE A 58 -35.68 -9.82 -1.66
N SER A 59 -36.44 -10.47 -2.53
CA SER A 59 -36.62 -11.92 -2.55
C SER A 59 -35.32 -12.65 -2.87
N THR A 60 -34.61 -12.29 -3.95
CA THR A 60 -33.33 -12.91 -4.31
C THR A 60 -32.31 -12.75 -3.17
N LYS A 61 -32.25 -11.56 -2.55
CA LYS A 61 -31.38 -11.33 -1.39
C LYS A 61 -31.72 -12.24 -0.20
N ASN A 62 -33.00 -12.34 0.15
CA ASN A 62 -33.46 -13.17 1.27
C ASN A 62 -33.16 -14.64 1.03
N PHE A 63 -33.43 -15.13 -0.18
CA PHE A 63 -33.12 -16.50 -0.57
C PHE A 63 -31.64 -16.81 -0.38
N THR A 64 -30.79 -16.01 -1.01
CA THR A 64 -29.34 -16.21 -0.99
C THR A 64 -28.81 -16.17 0.44
N ASN A 65 -29.28 -15.25 1.29
CA ASN A 65 -28.85 -15.18 2.68
C ASN A 65 -29.23 -16.42 3.49
N VAL A 66 -30.44 -16.96 3.29
CA VAL A 66 -30.88 -18.19 3.96
C VAL A 66 -30.03 -19.37 3.52
N ILE A 67 -29.88 -19.57 2.20
CA ILE A 67 -29.11 -20.69 1.66
C ILE A 67 -27.65 -20.62 2.08
N MET A 68 -27.02 -19.45 1.98
CA MET A 68 -25.62 -19.28 2.36
C MET A 68 -25.41 -19.44 3.87
N SER A 69 -26.36 -18.99 4.72
CA SER A 69 -26.29 -19.21 6.16
C SER A 69 -26.37 -20.70 6.52
N GLU A 70 -27.29 -21.44 5.92
CA GLU A 70 -27.43 -22.88 6.14
C GLU A 70 -26.26 -23.67 5.55
N PHE A 71 -25.75 -23.26 4.39
CA PHE A 71 -24.55 -23.83 3.81
C PHE A 71 -23.34 -23.68 4.73
N THR A 72 -23.10 -22.50 5.31
CA THR A 72 -21.99 -22.30 6.25
C THR A 72 -22.10 -23.21 7.48
N LYS A 73 -23.31 -23.46 8.00
CA LYS A 73 -23.52 -24.39 9.12
C LYS A 73 -23.22 -25.85 8.76
N HIS A 74 -23.52 -26.25 7.52
CA HIS A 74 -23.40 -27.63 7.05
C HIS A 74 -22.26 -27.84 6.04
N LEU A 75 -21.29 -26.93 6.01
CA LEU A 75 -20.27 -26.83 4.96
C LEU A 75 -19.54 -28.16 4.73
N ARG A 76 -19.06 -28.80 5.80
CA ARG A 76 -18.29 -30.04 5.72
C ARG A 76 -19.12 -31.19 5.12
N ASP A 77 -20.40 -31.29 5.50
CA ASP A 77 -21.28 -32.37 5.07
C ASP A 77 -21.71 -32.19 3.61
N VAL A 78 -21.95 -30.93 3.19
CA VAL A 78 -22.28 -30.59 1.80
C VAL A 78 -21.09 -30.88 0.88
N ILE A 79 -19.87 -30.47 1.27
CA ILE A 79 -18.68 -30.68 0.43
C ILE A 79 -18.28 -32.16 0.38
N SER A 80 -18.33 -32.89 1.49
CA SER A 80 -17.96 -34.30 1.52
C SER A 80 -18.94 -35.21 0.75
N SER A 81 -20.20 -34.79 0.58
CA SER A 81 -21.22 -35.51 -0.16
C SER A 81 -21.34 -35.13 -1.64
N LEU A 82 -20.44 -34.27 -2.15
CA LEU A 82 -20.47 -33.79 -3.54
C LEU A 82 -19.89 -34.84 -4.49
N ALA A 83 -20.72 -35.38 -5.39
CA ALA A 83 -20.25 -36.29 -6.42
C ALA A 83 -19.54 -35.53 -7.56
N GLU A 84 -18.65 -36.21 -8.29
CA GLU A 84 -17.76 -35.59 -9.27
C GLU A 84 -18.52 -34.87 -10.40
N ASP A 85 -19.60 -35.48 -10.88
CA ASP A 85 -20.50 -34.94 -11.91
C ASP A 85 -21.31 -33.72 -11.42
N GLU A 86 -21.45 -33.55 -10.11
CA GLU A 86 -22.18 -32.44 -9.49
C GLU A 86 -21.31 -31.18 -9.33
N ARG A 87 -19.98 -31.34 -9.25
CA ARG A 87 -19.03 -30.29 -8.86
C ARG A 87 -19.11 -29.03 -9.73
N ASN A 88 -19.26 -29.18 -11.04
CA ASN A 88 -19.32 -28.03 -11.94
C ASN A 88 -20.55 -27.16 -11.68
N SER A 89 -21.74 -27.77 -11.64
CA SER A 89 -22.98 -27.04 -11.32
C SER A 89 -22.96 -26.42 -9.92
N PHE A 90 -22.31 -27.10 -8.96
CA PHE A 90 -22.12 -26.57 -7.62
C PHE A 90 -21.23 -25.32 -7.61
N ARG A 91 -20.09 -25.36 -8.31
CA ARG A 91 -19.15 -24.22 -8.40
C ARG A 91 -19.80 -22.99 -9.05
N ASP A 92 -20.57 -23.18 -10.12
CA ASP A 92 -21.34 -22.10 -10.75
C ASP A 92 -22.40 -21.52 -9.83
N GLY A 93 -23.08 -22.39 -9.08
CA GLY A 93 -24.06 -22.00 -8.07
C GLY A 93 -23.47 -21.16 -6.96
N MET A 94 -22.33 -21.61 -6.41
CA MET A 94 -21.60 -20.87 -5.39
C MET A 94 -21.13 -19.50 -5.89
N ALA A 95 -20.53 -19.44 -7.08
CA ALA A 95 -20.11 -18.17 -7.67
C ALA A 95 -21.29 -17.20 -7.85
N THR A 96 -22.43 -17.71 -8.29
CA THR A 96 -23.67 -16.93 -8.46
C THR A 96 -24.19 -16.38 -7.14
N LEU A 97 -24.34 -17.24 -6.12
CA LEU A 97 -24.87 -16.85 -4.82
C LEU A 97 -23.95 -15.86 -4.10
N ILE A 98 -22.62 -16.07 -4.15
CA ILE A 98 -21.66 -15.13 -3.56
C ILE A 98 -21.68 -13.79 -4.29
N CYS A 99 -21.76 -13.78 -5.63
CA CYS A 99 -21.89 -12.54 -6.38
C CYS A 99 -23.14 -11.74 -5.98
N ILE A 100 -24.29 -12.42 -5.83
CA ILE A 100 -25.53 -11.82 -5.34
C ILE A 100 -25.31 -11.23 -3.94
N GLN A 101 -24.66 -11.95 -3.02
CA GLN A 101 -24.37 -11.41 -1.69
C GLN A 101 -23.52 -10.15 -1.76
N LEU A 102 -22.40 -10.18 -2.48
CA LEU A 102 -21.49 -9.03 -2.63
C LEU A 102 -22.18 -7.79 -3.20
N LEU A 103 -23.01 -7.97 -4.23
CA LEU A 103 -23.76 -6.87 -4.84
C LEU A 103 -24.91 -6.36 -3.94
N SER A 104 -25.47 -7.22 -3.09
CA SER A 104 -26.60 -6.89 -2.20
C SER A 104 -26.19 -6.26 -0.86
N GLN A 105 -24.90 -6.31 -0.53
CA GLN A 105 -24.37 -5.75 0.70
C GLN A 105 -24.24 -4.24 0.57
N THR A 106 -25.04 -3.50 1.35
CA THR A 106 -24.55 -2.24 1.88
C THR A 106 -23.46 -2.58 2.88
N PHE A 107 -22.21 -2.28 2.54
CA PHE A 107 -21.04 -2.49 3.39
C PHE A 107 -21.11 -1.61 4.65
N LYS A 108 -21.95 -2.02 5.59
CA LYS A 108 -22.04 -1.52 6.96
C LYS A 108 -21.31 -2.52 7.86
N LYS A 109 -20.62 -2.02 8.90
CA LYS A 109 -19.74 -2.77 9.83
C LYS A 109 -20.30 -4.06 10.45
N SER A 110 -21.60 -4.35 10.34
CA SER A 110 -22.27 -5.47 11.01
C SER A 110 -22.58 -6.69 10.14
N ASN A 111 -22.33 -6.64 8.83
CA ASN A 111 -22.59 -7.79 7.96
C ASN A 111 -21.32 -8.65 7.79
N PRO A 112 -21.40 -9.98 7.98
CA PRO A 112 -20.26 -10.87 7.76
C PRO A 112 -19.84 -10.81 6.28
N ASN A 113 -18.54 -10.78 6.06
CA ASN A 113 -17.98 -10.71 4.71
C ASN A 113 -18.20 -12.07 4.01
N PRO A 114 -18.88 -12.13 2.85
CA PRO A 114 -19.16 -13.39 2.16
C PRO A 114 -17.89 -14.17 1.79
N LEU A 115 -16.75 -13.47 1.71
CA LEU A 115 -15.46 -14.04 1.36
C LEU A 115 -14.80 -14.79 2.53
N GLU A 116 -15.22 -14.56 3.78
CA GLU A 116 -14.75 -15.33 4.96
C GLU A 116 -14.99 -16.84 4.82
N LEU A 117 -16.01 -17.23 4.05
CA LEU A 117 -16.27 -18.64 3.72
C LEU A 117 -15.03 -19.32 3.13
N PHE A 118 -14.25 -18.61 2.30
CA PHE A 118 -13.07 -19.13 1.63
C PHE A 118 -11.86 -19.35 2.55
N LEU A 119 -11.93 -18.87 3.80
CA LEU A 119 -10.96 -19.16 4.85
C LEU A 119 -11.17 -20.54 5.48
N ASN A 120 -12.35 -21.14 5.33
CA ASN A 120 -12.65 -22.43 5.94
C ASN A 120 -11.92 -23.59 5.22
N ALA A 121 -11.20 -24.43 5.96
CA ALA A 121 -10.47 -25.57 5.40
C ALA A 121 -11.37 -26.54 4.58
N SER A 122 -12.65 -26.64 4.93
CA SER A 122 -13.59 -27.56 4.27
C SER A 122 -13.92 -27.17 2.82
N ILE A 123 -13.78 -25.90 2.43
CA ILE A 123 -14.04 -25.44 1.05
C ILE A 123 -12.80 -25.53 0.16
N GLN A 124 -11.61 -25.81 0.72
CA GLN A 124 -10.33 -25.83 0.00
C GLN A 124 -10.36 -26.61 -1.33
N PRO A 125 -11.00 -27.79 -1.44
CA PRO A 125 -11.04 -28.54 -2.70
C PRO A 125 -11.75 -27.80 -3.85
N GLU A 126 -12.70 -26.92 -3.52
CA GLU A 126 -13.51 -26.19 -4.51
C GLU A 126 -13.12 -24.71 -4.63
N ARG A 127 -12.44 -24.17 -3.61
CA ARG A 127 -12.15 -22.74 -3.41
C ARG A 127 -11.70 -22.03 -4.68
N LEU A 128 -10.60 -22.50 -5.28
CA LEU A 128 -9.96 -21.81 -6.41
C LEU A 128 -10.89 -21.71 -7.63
N GLU A 129 -11.59 -22.79 -7.96
CA GLU A 129 -12.48 -22.80 -9.13
C GLU A 129 -13.75 -21.97 -8.90
N ILE A 130 -14.27 -21.92 -7.66
CA ILE A 130 -15.36 -21.00 -7.31
C ILE A 130 -14.91 -19.55 -7.49
N ILE A 131 -13.72 -19.19 -7.02
CA ILE A 131 -13.20 -17.82 -7.09
C ILE A 131 -12.95 -17.39 -8.54
N LYS A 132 -12.33 -18.24 -9.38
CA LYS A 132 -12.14 -17.93 -10.81
C LYS A 132 -13.46 -17.67 -11.52
N ARG A 133 -14.48 -18.49 -11.24
CA ARG A 133 -15.82 -18.32 -11.80
C ARG A 133 -16.48 -17.05 -11.31
N LEU A 134 -16.33 -16.72 -10.02
CA LEU A 134 -16.83 -15.48 -9.42
C LEU A 134 -16.17 -14.24 -10.03
N LEU A 135 -14.85 -14.21 -10.16
CA LEU A 135 -14.11 -13.13 -10.81
C LEU A 135 -14.55 -12.95 -12.27
N ASN A 136 -14.67 -14.05 -13.03
CA ASN A 136 -15.18 -13.99 -14.38
C ASN A 136 -16.64 -13.51 -14.43
N PHE A 137 -17.46 -13.89 -13.46
CA PHE A 137 -18.84 -13.46 -13.38
C PHE A 137 -18.93 -11.95 -13.14
N ILE A 138 -18.23 -11.44 -12.13
CA ILE A 138 -18.24 -10.01 -11.77
C ILE A 138 -17.68 -9.13 -12.90
N LYS A 139 -16.53 -9.51 -13.51
CA LYS A 139 -15.93 -8.77 -14.64
C LYS A 139 -16.89 -8.54 -15.81
N ASN A 140 -17.85 -9.45 -15.98
CA ASN A 140 -18.82 -9.41 -17.07
C ASN A 140 -20.14 -8.71 -16.70
N ILE A 141 -20.29 -8.25 -15.45
CA ILE A 141 -21.46 -7.48 -15.01
C ILE A 141 -21.30 -6.01 -15.40
N LYS A 142 -22.23 -5.50 -16.20
CA LYS A 142 -22.26 -4.09 -16.62
C LYS A 142 -22.74 -3.21 -15.45
N GLY A 143 -21.84 -2.93 -14.51
CA GLY A 143 -22.18 -2.25 -13.27
C GLY A 143 -21.21 -2.46 -12.11
N ASP A 144 -19.98 -2.92 -12.40
CA ASP A 144 -18.89 -3.23 -11.45
C ASP A 144 -18.62 -2.14 -10.39
N ARG A 145 -19.12 -0.92 -10.63
CA ARG A 145 -18.99 0.26 -9.76
C ARG A 145 -19.65 0.14 -8.37
N ASN A 146 -20.38 -0.93 -8.08
CA ASN A 146 -21.02 -1.13 -6.77
C ASN A 146 -20.24 -2.04 -5.82
N ILE A 147 -19.18 -2.71 -6.28
CA ILE A 147 -18.32 -3.51 -5.40
C ILE A 147 -17.18 -2.61 -4.89
N PRO A 148 -16.99 -2.47 -3.56
CA PRO A 148 -15.89 -1.69 -3.02
C PRO A 148 -14.53 -2.23 -3.46
N GLU A 149 -13.58 -1.32 -3.67
CA GLU A 149 -12.19 -1.67 -4.01
C GLU A 149 -11.60 -2.73 -3.07
N SER A 150 -11.88 -2.64 -1.76
CA SER A 150 -11.41 -3.59 -0.73
C SER A 150 -11.83 -5.04 -1.00
N ILE A 151 -13.06 -5.25 -1.44
CA ILE A 151 -13.62 -6.58 -1.74
C ILE A 151 -13.05 -7.11 -3.05
N TRP A 152 -12.82 -6.22 -4.01
CA TRP A 152 -12.16 -6.58 -5.26
C TRP A 152 -10.75 -7.10 -5.03
N PHE A 153 -10.00 -6.42 -4.16
CA PHE A 153 -8.67 -6.87 -3.73
C PHE A 153 -8.73 -8.20 -2.97
N GLU A 154 -9.70 -8.39 -2.08
CA GLU A 154 -9.86 -9.66 -1.37
C GLU A 154 -10.11 -10.86 -2.29
N LEU A 155 -10.96 -10.70 -3.31
CA LEU A 155 -11.20 -11.73 -4.31
C LEU A 155 -9.93 -12.10 -5.08
N LEU A 156 -9.12 -11.11 -5.45
CA LEU A 156 -7.90 -11.34 -6.21
C LEU A 156 -6.87 -12.11 -5.37
N VAL A 157 -6.75 -11.83 -4.07
CA VAL A 157 -5.87 -12.58 -3.17
C VAL A 157 -6.30 -14.02 -3.00
N LEU A 158 -7.60 -14.24 -2.85
CA LEU A 158 -8.16 -15.57 -2.67
C LEU A 158 -7.96 -16.44 -3.93
N ASP A 159 -7.96 -15.85 -5.13
CA ASP A 159 -7.64 -16.54 -6.40
C ASP A 159 -6.17 -16.96 -6.42
N SER A 160 -5.27 -15.99 -6.27
CA SER A 160 -3.89 -16.22 -5.86
C SER A 160 -3.28 -14.89 -5.42
N SER A 161 -2.38 -14.93 -4.44
CA SER A 161 -1.57 -13.74 -4.09
C SER A 161 -0.89 -13.16 -5.33
N ASP A 162 -0.39 -14.00 -6.22
CA ASP A 162 0.21 -13.61 -7.50
C ASP A 162 -0.78 -12.87 -8.42
N ASN A 163 -2.08 -13.17 -8.39
CA ASN A 163 -3.09 -12.51 -9.21
C ASN A 163 -3.45 -11.13 -8.69
N LEU A 164 -3.55 -10.90 -7.37
CA LEU A 164 -3.66 -9.54 -6.83
C LEU A 164 -2.46 -8.69 -7.28
N ILE A 165 -1.28 -9.26 -7.13
CA ILE A 165 -0.01 -8.64 -7.49
C ILE A 165 0.07 -8.30 -8.99
N LYS A 166 -0.39 -9.18 -9.87
CA LYS A 166 -0.48 -8.94 -11.32
C LYS A 166 -1.55 -7.92 -11.73
N THR A 167 -2.55 -7.68 -10.87
CA THR A 167 -3.70 -6.79 -11.17
C THR A 167 -3.56 -5.41 -10.55
N ILE A 168 -2.69 -5.21 -9.55
CA ILE A 168 -2.08 -3.89 -9.33
C ILE A 168 -1.37 -3.59 -10.65
N PRO A 169 -1.76 -2.56 -11.42
CA PRO A 169 -1.27 -2.40 -12.77
C PRO A 169 0.27 -2.40 -12.77
N MET A 170 0.90 -3.49 -13.22
CA MET A 170 2.36 -3.56 -13.31
C MET A 170 2.88 -2.69 -14.46
N GLU A 171 1.99 -2.29 -15.37
CA GLU A 171 2.28 -1.33 -16.41
C GLU A 171 2.22 0.10 -15.83
N ILE A 172 3.40 0.56 -15.38
CA ILE A 172 3.71 1.95 -14.99
C ILE A 172 2.91 2.47 -13.78
N VAL A 173 2.93 1.73 -12.68
CA VAL A 173 2.52 2.24 -11.37
C VAL A 173 3.74 2.85 -10.67
N SER A 174 3.71 4.16 -10.41
CA SER A 174 4.74 4.82 -9.60
C SER A 174 4.84 4.19 -8.21
N PHE A 175 6.01 4.26 -7.58
CA PHE A 175 6.25 3.76 -6.21
C PHE A 175 5.20 4.26 -5.21
N GLU A 176 4.81 5.53 -5.35
CA GLU A 176 3.75 6.16 -4.58
C GLU A 176 2.39 5.47 -4.73
N VAL A 177 1.98 5.18 -5.96
CA VAL A 177 0.71 4.51 -6.23
C VAL A 177 0.75 3.07 -5.70
N TYR A 178 1.87 2.36 -5.84
CA TYR A 178 2.05 1.03 -5.25
C TYR A 178 1.83 1.06 -3.73
N LEU A 179 2.49 1.97 -3.01
CA LEU A 179 2.37 2.07 -1.55
C LEU A 179 0.97 2.48 -1.11
N ARG A 180 0.32 3.41 -1.83
CA ARG A 180 -1.07 3.78 -1.57
C ARG A 180 -2.04 2.62 -1.80
N CYS A 181 -1.80 1.82 -2.84
CA CYS A 181 -2.57 0.60 -3.09
C CYS A 181 -2.36 -0.40 -1.95
N ALA A 182 -1.11 -0.70 -1.59
CA ALA A 182 -0.81 -1.56 -0.45
C ALA A 182 -1.50 -1.07 0.84
N ALA A 183 -1.46 0.24 1.12
CA ALA A 183 -2.14 0.87 2.26
C ALA A 183 -3.67 0.70 2.28
N LYS A 184 -4.31 0.65 1.12
CA LYS A 184 -5.74 0.37 1.00
C LYS A 184 -6.07 -1.12 1.08
N VAL A 185 -5.16 -1.95 0.58
CA VAL A 185 -5.31 -3.39 0.41
C VAL A 185 -5.08 -4.13 1.71
N VAL A 186 -4.08 -3.74 2.51
CA VAL A 186 -3.75 -4.42 3.78
C VAL A 186 -4.89 -4.40 4.79
N PRO A 187 -5.61 -3.28 5.04
CA PRO A 187 -6.77 -3.29 5.93
C PRO A 187 -7.90 -4.23 5.48
N ALA A 188 -8.11 -4.33 4.16
CA ALA A 188 -9.10 -5.24 3.60
C ALA A 188 -8.71 -6.72 3.76
N LEU A 189 -7.41 -6.98 3.90
CA LEU A 189 -6.82 -8.31 3.83
C LEU A 189 -6.13 -8.75 5.12
N ALA A 190 -6.17 -7.93 6.17
CA ALA A 190 -5.52 -8.21 7.45
C ALA A 190 -6.01 -9.51 8.10
N GLN A 191 -7.21 -9.97 7.71
CA GLN A 191 -7.81 -11.24 8.13
C GLN A 191 -7.19 -12.46 7.42
N HIS A 192 -6.35 -12.27 6.39
CA HIS A 192 -5.72 -13.32 5.59
C HIS A 192 -4.21 -13.41 5.90
N SER A 193 -3.83 -14.25 6.86
CA SER A 193 -2.43 -14.41 7.30
C SER A 193 -1.46 -14.75 6.17
N ASP A 194 -1.90 -15.56 5.20
CA ASP A 194 -1.09 -15.97 4.05
C ASP A 194 -0.74 -14.80 3.13
N PHE A 195 -1.63 -13.80 3.04
CA PHE A 195 -1.37 -12.59 2.25
C PHE A 195 -0.29 -11.73 2.92
N ILE A 196 -0.42 -11.48 4.23
CA ILE A 196 0.58 -10.72 4.99
C ILE A 196 1.96 -11.36 4.85
N ASN A 197 2.02 -12.70 4.96
CA ASN A 197 3.26 -13.47 4.82
C ASN A 197 3.87 -13.39 3.42
N ARG A 198 3.07 -13.17 2.37
CA ARG A 198 3.54 -13.05 0.97
C ARG A 198 3.78 -11.62 0.52
N LEU A 199 3.21 -10.63 1.20
CA LEU A 199 3.37 -9.22 0.85
C LEU A 199 4.81 -8.74 1.02
N SER A 200 5.51 -9.19 2.07
CA SER A 200 6.91 -8.80 2.30
C SER A 200 7.86 -9.36 1.23
N PRO A 201 7.86 -10.69 0.92
CA PRO A 201 8.66 -11.22 -0.19
C PRO A 201 8.35 -10.54 -1.53
N HIS A 202 7.07 -10.30 -1.82
CA HIS A 202 6.68 -9.62 -3.05
C HIS A 202 7.21 -8.19 -3.15
N PHE A 203 7.13 -7.42 -2.06
CA PHE A 203 7.69 -6.07 -2.02
C PHE A 203 9.19 -6.09 -2.31
N ASP A 204 9.92 -6.99 -1.66
CA ASP A 204 11.36 -7.17 -1.85
C ASP A 204 11.72 -7.57 -3.28
N ASP A 205 10.93 -8.44 -3.90
CA ASP A 205 11.10 -8.84 -5.31
C ASP A 205 10.86 -7.66 -6.27
N ALA A 206 9.79 -6.89 -6.06
CA ALA A 206 9.46 -5.73 -6.88
C ALA A 206 10.56 -4.65 -6.81
N ILE A 207 11.09 -4.42 -5.61
CA ILE A 207 12.27 -3.59 -5.41
C ILE A 207 13.46 -4.19 -6.17
N THR A 208 13.81 -5.45 -5.95
CA THR A 208 14.99 -6.08 -6.57
C THR A 208 14.95 -6.03 -8.10
N GLN A 209 13.78 -6.24 -8.70
CA GLN A 209 13.56 -6.23 -10.15
C GLN A 209 13.54 -4.83 -10.79
N ASN A 210 13.79 -3.76 -10.03
CA ASN A 210 13.71 -2.37 -10.53
C ASN A 210 12.34 -2.00 -11.10
N GLN A 211 11.25 -2.59 -10.59
CA GLN A 211 9.90 -2.23 -11.05
C GLN A 211 9.54 -0.77 -10.73
N PHE A 212 10.25 -0.16 -9.76
CA PHE A 212 10.13 1.24 -9.40
C PHE A 212 11.50 1.93 -9.42
N SER A 213 11.53 3.21 -9.82
CA SER A 213 12.72 4.05 -9.65
C SER A 213 12.91 4.38 -8.17
N ILE A 214 14.15 4.30 -7.69
CA ILE A 214 14.53 4.87 -6.39
C ILE A 214 15.24 6.19 -6.68
N ASP A 215 14.56 7.29 -6.37
CA ASP A 215 15.02 8.65 -6.57
C ASP A 215 14.64 9.53 -5.37
N LEU A 216 15.16 10.76 -5.31
CA LEU A 216 14.88 11.71 -4.24
C LEU A 216 13.38 11.87 -3.97
N LYS A 217 12.55 12.00 -5.03
CA LYS A 217 11.10 12.19 -4.89
C LYS A 217 10.45 10.99 -4.22
N ASN A 218 10.79 9.78 -4.65
CA ASN A 218 10.22 8.55 -4.10
C ASN A 218 10.70 8.28 -2.67
N ILE A 219 11.95 8.64 -2.33
CA ILE A 219 12.47 8.55 -0.96
C ILE A 219 11.74 9.57 -0.05
N THR A 220 11.61 10.82 -0.47
CA THR A 220 10.87 11.83 0.30
C THR A 220 9.40 11.42 0.49
N PHE A 221 8.76 10.89 -0.55
CA PHE A 221 7.40 10.35 -0.45
C PHE A 221 7.33 9.21 0.58
N LEU A 222 8.23 8.23 0.50
CA LEU A 222 8.27 7.08 1.42
C LEU A 222 8.31 7.53 2.87
N LEU A 223 9.23 8.44 3.19
CA LEU A 223 9.42 8.92 4.55
C LEU A 223 8.24 9.75 5.03
N SER A 224 7.66 10.56 4.15
CA SER A 224 6.44 11.32 4.44
C SER A 224 5.25 10.39 4.70
N PHE A 225 5.14 9.31 3.92
CA PHE A 225 4.13 8.28 4.10
C PHE A 225 4.29 7.59 5.47
N LEU A 226 5.51 7.19 5.84
CA LEU A 226 5.80 6.57 7.14
C LEU A 226 5.53 7.52 8.32
N ARG A 227 5.87 8.81 8.18
CA ARG A 227 5.63 9.84 9.20
C ARG A 227 4.16 10.18 9.37
N ASN A 228 3.42 10.38 8.29
CA ASN A 228 1.99 10.69 8.39
C ASN A 228 1.21 9.55 9.09
N GLN A 229 1.73 8.32 9.01
CA GLN A 229 1.15 7.15 9.67
C GLN A 229 1.63 6.93 11.11
N SER A 230 2.60 7.70 11.62
CA SER A 230 3.05 7.62 13.01
C SER A 230 2.11 8.35 13.99
N SER A 231 1.28 9.27 13.50
CA SER A 231 0.37 10.07 14.33
C SER A 231 -0.95 9.37 14.71
N ASP A 232 -1.31 8.28 14.02
CA ASP A 232 -2.52 7.50 14.30
C ASP A 232 -2.16 6.13 14.88
N ASP A 233 -2.06 6.07 16.21
CA ASP A 233 -1.86 4.81 16.97
C ASP A 233 -3.04 3.81 16.82
N ALA A 234 -4.07 4.17 16.05
CA ALA A 234 -5.33 3.46 15.93
C ALA A 234 -5.45 2.46 14.77
N ASN A 235 -4.47 2.37 13.84
CA ASN A 235 -4.58 1.48 12.68
C ASN A 235 -3.49 0.37 12.65
N PRO A 236 -3.77 -0.85 13.16
CA PRO A 236 -2.81 -1.96 13.15
C PRO A 236 -2.36 -2.38 11.74
N ASP A 237 -3.16 -2.09 10.72
CA ASP A 237 -2.87 -2.46 9.33
C ASP A 237 -1.76 -1.59 8.73
N LEU A 238 -1.67 -0.33 9.16
CA LEU A 238 -0.59 0.58 8.77
C LEU A 238 0.73 0.23 9.46
N LYS A 239 0.68 -0.30 10.69
CA LYS A 239 1.86 -0.85 11.39
C LYS A 239 2.47 -2.01 10.62
N THR A 240 1.64 -2.86 9.99
CA THR A 240 2.11 -3.97 9.13
C THR A 240 2.88 -3.47 7.92
N ILE A 241 2.37 -2.48 7.18
CA ILE A 241 3.06 -1.92 6.02
C ILE A 241 4.36 -1.25 6.41
N ARG A 242 4.33 -0.45 7.49
CA ARG A 242 5.52 0.15 8.05
C ARG A 242 6.57 -0.91 8.39
N SER A 243 6.18 -2.00 9.05
CA SER A 243 7.09 -3.10 9.37
C SER A 243 7.68 -3.74 8.12
N ILE A 244 6.90 -3.96 7.05
CA ILE A 244 7.39 -4.52 5.79
C ILE A 244 8.43 -3.58 5.16
N ILE A 245 8.11 -2.28 5.10
CA ILE A 245 9.00 -1.26 4.55
C ILE A 245 10.29 -1.16 5.38
N ASP A 246 10.16 -1.01 6.70
CA ASP A 246 11.26 -0.87 7.66
C ASP A 246 12.09 -2.16 7.79
N SER A 247 11.60 -3.33 7.34
CA SER A 247 12.37 -4.59 7.34
C SER A 247 12.99 -4.95 5.98
N SER A 248 12.61 -4.28 4.89
CA SER A 248 13.11 -4.55 3.53
C SER A 248 14.61 -4.29 3.36
N ILE A 249 15.41 -5.36 3.24
CA ILE A 249 16.85 -5.27 2.94
C ILE A 249 17.11 -4.73 1.53
N PRO A 250 16.42 -5.18 0.47
CA PRO A 250 16.61 -4.67 -0.88
C PRO A 250 16.37 -3.17 -1.00
N LEU A 251 15.30 -2.65 -0.36
CA LEU A 251 14.99 -1.22 -0.38
C LEU A 251 16.11 -0.41 0.28
N ARG A 252 16.57 -0.83 1.47
CA ARG A 252 17.69 -0.21 2.16
C ARG A 252 18.95 -0.16 1.29
N ASN A 253 19.31 -1.27 0.66
CA ASN A 253 20.50 -1.36 -0.18
C ASN A 253 20.41 -0.42 -1.39
N LYS A 254 19.24 -0.36 -2.04
CA LYS A 254 19.03 0.54 -3.17
C LYS A 254 19.06 2.01 -2.80
N ILE A 255 18.44 2.38 -1.67
CA ILE A 255 18.48 3.76 -1.20
C ILE A 255 19.92 4.14 -0.84
N LYS A 256 20.66 3.26 -0.17
CA LYS A 256 22.09 3.47 0.12
C LYS A 256 22.91 3.63 -1.16
N GLU A 257 22.69 2.77 -2.15
CA GLU A 257 23.37 2.85 -3.44
C GLU A 257 23.05 4.16 -4.17
N TYR A 258 21.77 4.55 -4.23
CA TYR A 258 21.33 5.80 -4.83
C TYR A 258 21.96 7.00 -4.14
N MET A 259 21.85 7.10 -2.81
CA MET A 259 22.46 8.17 -2.03
C MET A 259 23.99 8.20 -2.22
N SER A 260 24.66 7.05 -2.31
CA SER A 260 26.11 7.03 -2.54
C SER A 260 26.51 7.57 -3.92
N LYS A 261 25.63 7.48 -4.92
CA LYS A 261 25.88 7.91 -6.31
C LYS A 261 25.28 9.28 -6.63
N LEU A 262 24.49 9.84 -5.73
CA LEU A 262 23.77 11.09 -5.95
C LEU A 262 24.78 12.24 -6.15
N ASP A 263 24.76 12.82 -7.35
CA ASP A 263 25.42 14.10 -7.61
C ASP A 263 24.40 15.21 -7.40
N VAL A 264 24.65 16.04 -6.40
CA VAL A 264 23.65 16.95 -5.85
C VAL A 264 23.76 18.32 -6.49
N THR A 265 22.63 18.81 -6.98
CA THR A 265 22.45 20.20 -7.39
C THR A 265 21.92 21.06 -6.24
N ILE A 266 22.13 22.38 -6.32
CA ILE A 266 21.67 23.34 -5.29
C ILE A 266 20.16 23.19 -5.01
N ASN A 267 19.37 22.88 -6.03
CA ASN A 267 17.91 22.77 -5.94
C ASN A 267 17.43 21.56 -5.11
N GLU A 268 18.31 20.59 -4.85
CA GLU A 268 17.96 19.33 -4.20
C GLU A 268 18.30 19.32 -2.70
N PHE A 269 19.01 20.33 -2.19
CA PHE A 269 19.42 20.40 -0.78
C PHE A 269 18.26 20.35 0.20
N ASN A 270 17.15 21.04 -0.09
CA ASN A 270 15.97 20.99 0.76
C ASN A 270 15.37 19.57 0.82
N SER A 271 15.29 18.87 -0.31
CA SER A 271 14.81 17.49 -0.36
C SER A 271 15.72 16.55 0.43
N ILE A 272 17.04 16.72 0.32
CA ILE A 272 18.03 15.94 1.09
C ILE A 272 17.92 16.24 2.59
N ARG A 273 17.77 17.51 2.97
CA ARG A 273 17.54 17.91 4.35
C ARG A 273 16.28 17.25 4.89
N ASP A 274 15.17 17.33 4.16
CA ASP A 274 13.91 16.70 4.55
C ASP A 274 14.06 15.18 4.70
N ILE A 275 14.83 14.52 3.82
CA ILE A 275 15.16 13.10 3.94
C ILE A 275 15.87 12.80 5.26
N PHE A 276 16.92 13.55 5.61
CA PHE A 276 17.65 13.33 6.86
C PHE A 276 16.81 13.64 8.10
N ILE A 277 15.97 14.66 8.03
CA ILE A 277 15.02 14.98 9.09
C ILE A 277 14.06 13.81 9.32
N LEU A 278 13.43 13.33 8.26
CA LEU A 278 12.41 12.28 8.36
C LEU A 278 13.03 10.91 8.69
N SER A 279 14.32 10.71 8.37
CA SER A 279 15.05 9.47 8.68
C SER A 279 15.23 9.22 10.17
N ILE A 280 15.17 10.24 11.03
CA ILE A 280 15.25 10.06 12.48
C ILE A 280 14.12 9.15 12.99
N GLU A 281 12.98 9.12 12.27
CA GLU A 281 11.79 8.35 12.62
C GLU A 281 11.68 7.00 11.89
N SER A 282 12.55 6.68 10.91
CA SER A 282 12.50 5.45 10.11
C SER A 282 13.85 4.76 9.95
N SER A 283 13.88 3.45 10.16
CA SER A 283 15.09 2.62 10.06
C SER A 283 15.57 2.40 8.63
N VAL A 284 14.74 2.68 7.61
CA VAL A 284 15.09 2.47 6.19
C VAL A 284 16.32 3.28 5.77
N LEU A 285 16.55 4.42 6.40
CA LEU A 285 17.68 5.30 6.12
C LEU A 285 18.82 5.23 7.15
N PHE A 286 18.69 4.39 8.18
CA PHE A 286 19.67 4.28 9.27
C PHE A 286 21.10 4.00 8.79
N HIS A 287 21.26 3.39 7.61
CA HIS A 287 22.56 3.03 7.05
C HIS A 287 23.16 4.06 6.09
N VAL A 288 22.46 5.17 5.81
CA VAL A 288 23.06 6.31 5.12
C VAL A 288 23.73 7.16 6.19
N ASN A 289 25.06 7.04 6.31
CA ASN A 289 25.83 7.87 7.23
C ASN A 289 25.73 9.33 6.78
N ARG A 290 24.86 10.09 7.44
CA ARG A 290 24.56 11.48 7.10
C ARG A 290 25.81 12.33 7.07
N LYS A 291 26.63 12.27 8.13
CA LYS A 291 27.87 13.03 8.24
C LYS A 291 28.79 12.74 7.06
N GLU A 292 29.05 11.46 6.79
CA GLU A 292 29.90 11.04 5.68
C GLU A 292 29.36 11.50 4.33
N PHE A 293 28.04 11.43 4.12
CA PHE A 293 27.39 11.93 2.92
C PHE A 293 27.53 13.44 2.77
N LEU A 294 27.27 14.22 3.82
CA LEU A 294 27.41 15.68 3.83
C LEU A 294 28.86 16.11 3.57
N LEU A 295 29.83 15.42 4.19
CA LEU A 295 31.25 15.63 3.95
C LEU A 295 31.63 15.31 2.49
N LYS A 296 31.11 14.23 1.93
CA LYS A 296 31.29 13.89 0.52
C LYS A 296 30.75 15.00 -0.37
N LEU A 297 29.57 15.54 -0.11
CA LEU A 297 29.00 16.65 -0.90
C LEU A 297 29.88 17.91 -0.89
N LEU A 298 30.47 18.25 0.26
CA LEU A 298 31.37 19.39 0.38
C LEU A 298 32.71 19.20 -0.34
N THR A 299 33.20 17.96 -0.37
CA THR A 299 34.56 17.63 -0.85
C THR A 299 34.59 17.17 -2.31
N ASN A 300 33.44 16.78 -2.87
CA ASN A 300 33.31 16.37 -4.25
C ASN A 300 33.34 17.58 -5.19
N ASP A 301 34.36 17.63 -6.04
CA ASP A 301 34.57 18.60 -7.12
C ASP A 301 34.91 20.04 -6.68
N LYS A 302 35.95 20.16 -5.83
CA LYS A 302 36.42 21.42 -5.18
C LYS A 302 36.63 22.62 -6.13
N ASN A 303 36.80 22.39 -7.43
CA ASN A 303 37.18 23.44 -8.40
C ASN A 303 36.00 24.06 -9.16
N LEU A 304 34.77 23.56 -9.03
CA LEU A 304 33.61 24.03 -9.82
C LEU A 304 32.42 24.53 -9.00
N ARG A 305 32.42 24.37 -7.66
CA ARG A 305 31.31 24.82 -6.81
C ARG A 305 31.29 26.36 -6.68
N SER A 306 30.10 26.97 -6.80
CA SER A 306 29.87 28.42 -6.71
C SER A 306 29.74 28.90 -5.26
N VAL A 307 29.74 30.22 -5.02
CA VAL A 307 29.40 30.81 -3.71
C VAL A 307 28.01 30.36 -3.25
N ASP A 308 27.03 30.44 -4.17
CA ASP A 308 25.65 30.07 -3.89
C ASP A 308 25.53 28.62 -3.42
N PHE A 309 26.34 27.71 -3.96
CA PHE A 309 26.37 26.32 -3.49
C PHE A 309 26.74 26.23 -2.01
N TYR A 310 27.82 26.89 -1.58
CA TYR A 310 28.28 26.83 -0.20
C TYR A 310 27.32 27.52 0.77
N ILE A 311 26.72 28.64 0.36
CA ILE A 311 25.71 29.35 1.16
C ILE A 311 24.46 28.47 1.31
N GLN A 312 23.91 27.94 0.21
CA GLN A 312 22.70 27.13 0.26
C GLN A 312 22.93 25.81 1.00
N TRP A 313 24.11 25.20 0.87
CA TRP A 313 24.49 24.04 1.67
C TRP A 313 24.48 24.37 3.16
N PHE A 314 25.06 25.50 3.55
CA PHE A 314 25.07 25.95 4.95
C PHE A 314 23.65 26.18 5.48
N LEU A 315 22.83 26.89 4.72
CA LEU A 315 21.44 27.17 5.11
C LEU A 315 20.60 25.89 5.21
N ALA A 316 20.85 24.89 4.37
CA ALA A 316 20.16 23.62 4.44
C ALA A 316 20.63 22.75 5.61
N PHE A 317 21.93 22.65 5.86
CA PHE A 317 22.49 21.61 6.74
C PHE A 317 23.16 22.13 8.01
N MET A 318 23.32 23.42 8.22
CA MET A 318 23.92 23.98 9.45
C MET A 318 22.90 24.80 10.26
N THR A 319 21.72 25.04 9.71
CA THR A 319 20.68 25.84 10.36
C THR A 319 19.77 24.94 11.21
N PRO A 320 19.56 25.24 12.50
CA PRO A 320 18.61 24.51 13.34
C PRO A 320 17.18 24.67 12.82
N ASP A 321 16.43 23.57 12.71
CA ASP A 321 14.99 23.64 12.42
C ASP A 321 14.25 23.97 13.72
N LYS A 322 13.59 25.13 13.79
CA LYS A 322 12.83 25.58 14.98
C LYS A 322 11.75 24.58 15.42
N ASN A 323 11.28 23.74 14.51
CA ASN A 323 10.18 22.81 14.74
C ASN A 323 10.63 21.36 14.96
N LYS A 324 11.94 21.07 14.96
CA LYS A 324 12.47 19.71 15.09
C LYS A 324 13.71 19.69 15.98
N PRO A 325 14.04 18.56 16.63
CA PRO A 325 15.29 18.44 17.36
C PRO A 325 16.46 18.82 16.44
N SER A 326 17.49 19.47 17.01
CA SER A 326 18.71 19.82 16.28
C SER A 326 19.17 18.61 15.50
N MET A 327 19.41 18.79 14.19
CA MET A 327 19.84 17.68 13.36
C MET A 327 21.20 17.16 13.82
N PHE A 328 22.05 17.98 14.44
CA PHE A 328 23.42 17.63 14.82
C PHE A 328 23.63 17.89 16.31
N ASP A 329 24.51 17.10 16.92
CA ASP A 329 25.13 17.51 18.19
C ASP A 329 26.21 18.57 17.95
N ASP A 330 26.68 19.20 19.03
CA ASP A 330 27.66 20.29 18.95
C ASP A 330 28.99 19.85 18.30
N ASP A 331 29.38 18.58 18.45
CA ASP A 331 30.63 18.05 17.91
C ASP A 331 30.53 17.81 16.40
N GLU A 332 29.41 17.23 15.93
CA GLU A 332 29.13 17.06 14.50
C GLU A 332 29.02 18.43 13.80
N PHE A 333 28.41 19.43 14.45
CA PHE A 333 28.37 20.80 13.93
C PHE A 333 29.78 21.38 13.74
N LYS A 334 30.64 21.29 14.76
CA LYS A 334 32.02 21.80 14.70
C LYS A 334 32.83 21.16 13.57
N GLU A 335 32.69 19.85 13.39
CA GLU A 335 33.42 19.14 12.33
C GLU A 335 32.92 19.51 10.93
N LEU A 336 31.61 19.56 10.72
CA LEU A 336 31.02 19.99 9.43
C LEU A 336 31.41 21.43 9.11
N LEU A 337 31.39 22.34 10.10
CA LEU A 337 31.82 23.72 9.93
C LEU A 337 33.30 23.83 9.54
N LYS A 338 34.17 23.05 10.20
CA LYS A 338 35.60 23.02 9.88
C LYS A 338 35.85 22.56 8.45
N VAL A 339 35.14 21.54 7.96
CA VAL A 339 35.31 21.06 6.59
C VAL A 339 34.73 22.05 5.59
N TRP A 340 33.55 22.63 5.86
CA TRP A 340 32.94 23.66 5.02
C TRP A 340 33.89 24.86 4.85
N THR A 341 34.42 25.37 5.95
CA THR A 341 35.41 26.47 5.93
C THR A 341 36.68 26.10 5.19
N THR A 342 37.21 24.89 5.41
CA THR A 342 38.38 24.39 4.67
C THR A 342 38.12 24.38 3.17
N CYS A 343 36.93 23.99 2.71
CA CYS A 343 36.60 23.97 1.28
C CYS A 343 36.59 25.38 0.65
N VAL A 344 36.22 26.42 1.40
CA VAL A 344 36.14 27.79 0.89
C VAL A 344 37.41 28.61 1.14
N ALA A 345 38.15 28.32 2.21
CA ALA A 345 39.35 29.06 2.61
C ALA A 345 40.48 28.97 1.58
N HIS A 346 40.57 27.85 0.84
CA HIS A 346 41.54 27.70 -0.25
C HIS A 346 41.18 28.54 -1.49
N ARG A 347 40.04 29.25 -1.51
CA ARG A 347 39.59 30.10 -2.62
C ARG A 347 39.26 31.52 -2.11
N PRO A 348 40.26 32.43 -2.07
CA PRO A 348 40.11 33.78 -1.53
C PRO A 348 38.97 34.60 -2.17
N ASP A 349 38.65 34.35 -3.44
CA ASP A 349 37.55 35.00 -4.14
C ASP A 349 36.17 34.56 -3.61
N LEU A 350 36.02 33.29 -3.21
CA LEU A 350 34.79 32.78 -2.62
C LEU A 350 34.62 33.28 -1.20
N ILE A 351 35.68 33.20 -0.39
CA ILE A 351 35.56 33.52 1.02
C ILE A 351 35.19 34.98 1.24
N VAL A 352 35.74 35.91 0.44
CA VAL A 352 35.36 37.32 0.47
C VAL A 352 33.87 37.50 0.11
N LYS A 353 33.35 36.72 -0.85
CA LYS A 353 31.93 36.78 -1.22
C LYS A 353 31.03 36.18 -0.13
N ILE A 354 31.46 35.10 0.51
CA ILE A 354 30.76 34.49 1.65
C ILE A 354 30.73 35.45 2.85
N ILE A 355 31.85 36.12 3.14
CA ILE A 355 31.93 37.12 4.22
C ILE A 355 30.94 38.27 3.98
N LYS A 356 30.74 38.70 2.73
CA LYS A 356 29.72 39.72 2.40
C LYS A 356 28.30 39.26 2.75
N GLU A 357 28.04 37.95 2.73
CA GLU A 357 26.75 37.34 3.07
C GLU A 357 26.70 36.81 4.52
N ILE A 358 27.70 37.12 5.36
CA ILE A 358 27.82 36.50 6.68
C ILE A 358 26.64 36.82 7.60
N ASN A 359 26.04 38.00 7.47
CA ASN A 359 24.85 38.38 8.23
C ASN A 359 23.66 37.47 7.92
N VAL A 360 23.54 36.97 6.68
CA VAL A 360 22.50 36.00 6.30
C VAL A 360 22.73 34.67 7.02
N LEU A 361 23.98 34.20 7.07
CA LEU A 361 24.35 32.96 7.73
C LEU A 361 24.15 33.03 9.26
N ILE A 362 24.60 34.12 9.89
CA ILE A 362 24.42 34.35 11.34
C ILE A 362 22.92 34.42 11.67
N SER A 363 22.14 35.18 10.90
CA SER A 363 20.70 35.32 11.11
C SER A 363 19.95 33.99 10.96
N ALA A 364 20.42 33.10 10.08
CA ALA A 364 19.83 31.78 9.91
C ALA A 364 20.02 30.88 11.13
N ILE A 365 21.21 30.86 11.73
CA ILE A 365 21.50 30.10 12.96
C ILE A 365 20.70 30.66 14.15
N GLY A 366 20.55 32.00 14.21
CA GLY A 366 19.83 32.69 15.27
C GLY A 366 20.50 32.53 16.64
N ASP A 367 19.71 32.46 17.70
CA ASP A 367 20.21 32.38 19.09
C ASP A 367 20.65 30.96 19.52
N HIS A 368 20.88 30.05 18.56
CA HIS A 368 21.32 28.69 18.87
C HIS A 368 22.73 28.70 19.49
N PRO A 369 23.06 27.80 20.44
CA PRO A 369 24.40 27.71 21.05
C PRO A 369 25.55 27.62 20.03
N CYS A 370 25.29 27.02 18.86
CA CYS A 370 26.26 26.93 17.77
C CYS A 370 26.61 28.27 17.10
N SER A 371 25.82 29.34 17.31
CA SER A 371 26.04 30.64 16.68
C SER A 371 27.34 31.30 17.15
N SER A 372 27.66 31.23 18.45
CA SER A 372 28.92 31.76 18.98
C SER A 372 30.11 31.05 18.35
N HIS A 373 30.06 29.71 18.25
CA HIS A 373 31.10 28.92 17.60
C HIS A 373 31.27 29.25 16.13
N PHE A 374 30.18 29.47 15.39
CA PHE A 374 30.25 29.91 13.99
C PHE A 374 30.94 31.28 13.86
N ILE A 375 30.54 32.24 14.69
CA ILE A 375 31.11 33.60 14.67
C ILE A 375 32.59 33.57 15.01
N GLU A 376 32.98 32.91 16.10
CA GLU A 376 34.38 32.76 16.52
C GLU A 376 35.22 32.17 15.37
N HIS A 377 34.77 31.07 14.79
CA HIS A 377 35.48 30.39 13.72
C HIS A 377 35.62 31.23 12.45
N MET A 378 34.61 32.03 12.10
CA MET A 378 34.68 32.95 10.95
C MET A 378 35.58 34.15 11.22
N VAL A 379 35.63 34.67 12.45
CA VAL A 379 36.53 35.75 12.86
C VAL A 379 37.98 35.28 12.79
N ASP A 380 38.29 34.10 13.34
CA ASP A 380 39.62 33.50 13.27
C ASP A 380 40.09 33.32 11.82
N LEU A 381 39.18 32.87 10.96
CA LEU A 381 39.45 32.72 9.53
C LEU A 381 39.75 34.05 8.85
N CYS A 382 39.07 35.14 9.22
CA CYS A 382 39.37 36.48 8.68
C CYS A 382 40.75 37.00 9.11
N PHE A 383 41.26 36.61 10.27
CA PHE A 383 42.61 36.97 10.72
C PHE A 383 43.72 36.13 10.07
N GLN A 384 43.37 34.99 9.48
CA GLN A 384 44.30 34.08 8.79
C GLN A 384 44.43 34.37 7.29
N LEU A 385 43.49 35.12 6.71
CA LEU A 385 43.51 35.61 5.33
C LEU A 385 44.33 36.90 5.24
#